data_AF-A0A0G1M248-F1
#
_entry.id   AF-A0A0G1M248-F1
#
_cell.length_a   1.000
_cell.length_b   1.000
_cell.length_c   1.000
_cell.angle_alpha   90.00
_cell.angle_beta   90.00
_cell.angle_gamma   90.00
#
_symmetry.space_group_name_H-M   'P 1'
#
loop_
_entity.id
_entity.type
_entity.pdbx_description
1 polymer ?
#
loop_
_entity_poly.entity_id
_entity_poly.type
_entity_poly.pdbx_seq_one_letter_code
_entity_poly.pdbx_strand_id
1 'polypeptide(L)'
;MSKSKNRLILLAFIVGLISLSFLGCLKSGKLSEVEYNNAIVEKLNLTSGAIEETTTTYDNSIPNIVTEDSEIDATSLQTTSQSAAEKIALSEEVLTLKSKNSDQEEAVKSEFQNYLALAEEYLKAYDEMLTYYSANTFKENLDDVATYDEKLHIQYNKFIESNNKLVDILADYVE
;
A
#
# COMPACT_ATOMS: atom_id res chain seq x y z
N MET A 1 -46.28 22.38 5.60
CA MET A 1 -46.17 21.03 6.21
C MET A 1 -45.58 20.07 5.18
N SER A 2 -44.35 19.62 5.36
CA SER A 2 -43.90 18.23 5.11
C SER A 2 -42.45 18.08 5.59
N LYS A 3 -42.14 16.90 6.13
CA LYS A 3 -40.98 16.55 6.96
C LYS A 3 -39.79 16.00 6.15
N SER A 4 -38.63 16.05 6.81
CA SER A 4 -37.38 15.30 6.60
C SER A 4 -36.50 15.84 5.46
N LYS A 5 -35.18 15.99 5.61
CA LYS A 5 -34.23 15.10 6.31
C LYS A 5 -33.06 15.90 6.91
N ASN A 6 -32.94 15.85 8.23
CA ASN A 6 -31.65 15.92 8.90
C ASN A 6 -30.86 14.67 8.51
N ARG A 7 -29.66 14.84 7.95
CA ARG A 7 -28.47 13.95 8.01
C ARG A 7 -27.53 14.28 6.85
N LEU A 8 -26.58 15.17 7.12
CA LEU A 8 -25.31 15.32 6.40
C LEU A 8 -24.38 16.10 7.36
N ILE A 9 -24.23 15.70 8.63
CA ILE A 9 -23.15 14.79 9.09
C ILE A 9 -21.95 14.87 8.12
N LEU A 10 -21.06 15.84 8.33
CA LEU A 10 -19.87 15.70 9.19
C LEU A 10 -18.83 14.77 8.55
N LEU A 11 -18.22 15.20 7.44
CA LEU A 11 -17.12 14.48 6.78
C LEU A 11 -15.92 15.37 6.42
N ALA A 12 -15.90 16.63 6.87
CA ALA A 12 -14.86 17.60 6.53
C ALA A 12 -14.10 18.17 7.73
N PHE A 13 -14.16 17.54 8.92
CA PHE A 13 -13.56 18.09 10.15
C PHE A 13 -12.61 17.15 10.92
N ILE A 14 -12.25 15.99 10.37
CA ILE A 14 -11.32 15.03 11.01
C ILE A 14 -9.97 14.98 10.25
N VAL A 15 -9.50 16.10 9.71
CA VAL A 15 -8.22 16.18 8.98
C VAL A 15 -7.24 17.19 9.61
N GLY A 16 -7.58 17.83 10.73
CA GLY A 16 -6.87 19.05 11.15
C GLY A 16 -6.25 19.14 12.55
N LEU A 17 -6.44 18.21 13.49
CA LEU A 17 -6.18 18.53 14.91
C LEU A 17 -5.60 17.41 15.81
N ILE A 18 -4.90 16.42 15.26
CA ILE A 18 -4.05 15.51 16.07
C ILE A 18 -2.60 15.49 15.55
N SER A 19 -2.14 16.62 15.02
CA SER A 19 -0.71 16.89 14.93
C SER A 19 -0.30 17.70 16.16
N LEU A 20 0.66 17.19 16.95
CA LEU A 20 1.41 17.87 18.02
C LEU A 20 1.05 17.56 19.50
N SER A 21 0.95 16.28 19.92
CA SER A 21 1.12 15.97 21.36
C SER A 21 1.77 14.63 21.75
N PHE A 22 2.16 13.75 20.83
CA PHE A 22 2.67 12.41 21.21
C PHE A 22 4.16 12.14 20.97
N LEU A 23 4.97 13.14 20.61
CA LEU A 23 6.42 12.97 20.47
C LEU A 23 7.19 12.87 21.82
N GLY A 24 6.50 12.96 22.97
CA GLY A 24 7.12 13.10 24.29
C GLY A 24 7.01 11.91 25.27
N CYS A 25 6.19 10.87 25.01
CA CYS A 25 5.96 9.77 25.97
C CYS A 25 6.31 8.35 25.46
N LEU A 26 6.84 8.21 24.23
CA LEU A 26 7.07 6.90 23.59
C LEU A 26 8.37 6.17 24.00
N LYS A 27 9.05 6.58 25.08
CA LYS A 27 10.16 5.81 25.64
C LYS A 27 9.65 4.92 26.78
N SER A 28 9.25 3.69 26.45
CA SER A 28 9.02 2.49 27.31
C SER A 28 7.58 1.98 27.54
N GLY A 29 6.53 2.63 27.01
CA GLY A 29 5.14 2.18 27.22
C GLY A 29 4.62 1.28 26.12
N LYS A 30 4.10 0.10 26.47
CA LYS A 30 3.20 -0.67 25.58
C LYS A 30 1.98 0.21 25.23
N LEU A 31 1.57 0.20 23.97
CA LEU A 31 0.41 0.94 23.45
C LEU A 31 -0.91 0.29 23.88
N SER A 32 -1.97 1.07 24.10
CA SER A 32 -3.33 0.51 24.13
C SER A 32 -3.71 -0.09 22.78
N GLU A 33 -4.76 -0.90 22.73
CA GLU A 33 -5.21 -1.55 21.49
C GLU A 33 -5.54 -0.53 20.39
N VAL A 34 -6.22 0.56 20.76
CA VAL A 34 -6.56 1.66 19.85
C VAL A 34 -5.31 2.42 19.39
N GLU A 35 -4.38 2.75 20.30
CA GLU A 35 -3.13 3.43 19.93
C GLU A 35 -2.26 2.55 19.02
N TYR A 36 -2.22 1.25 19.29
CA TYR A 36 -1.53 0.27 18.46
C TYR A 36 -2.17 0.25 17.08
N ASN A 37 -3.48 -0.03 16.97
CA ASN A 37 -4.22 -0.04 15.71
C ASN A 37 -4.02 1.23 14.88
N ASN A 38 -4.08 2.41 15.49
CA ASN A 38 -3.86 3.68 14.78
C ASN A 38 -2.46 3.75 14.15
N ALA A 39 -1.42 3.30 14.88
CA ALA A 39 -0.07 3.26 14.34
C ALA A 39 0.08 2.22 13.20
N ILE A 40 -0.61 1.09 13.28
CA ILE A 40 -0.64 0.10 12.19
C ILE A 40 -1.31 0.69 10.95
N VAL A 41 -2.49 1.29 11.12
CA VAL A 41 -3.29 1.85 10.02
C VAL A 41 -2.53 2.95 9.29
N GLU A 42 -1.76 3.78 10.00
CA GLU A 42 -0.91 4.80 9.38
C GLU A 42 0.07 4.18 8.37
N LYS A 43 0.71 3.07 8.73
CA LYS A 43 1.70 2.38 7.88
C LYS A 43 1.07 1.51 6.80
N LEU A 44 -0.07 0.89 7.11
CA LEU A 44 -0.92 0.22 6.14
C LEU A 44 -1.27 1.18 5.01
N ASN A 45 -1.85 2.35 5.34
CA ASN A 45 -2.24 3.37 4.38
C ASN A 45 -1.06 3.94 3.59
N LEU A 46 0.10 4.11 4.24
CA LEU A 46 1.33 4.57 3.58
C LEU A 46 1.76 3.60 2.48
N THR A 47 1.77 2.30 2.79
CA THR A 47 2.16 1.25 1.84
C THR A 47 1.10 1.05 0.76
N SER A 48 -0.18 1.00 1.10
CA SER A 48 -1.25 0.78 0.13
C SER A 48 -1.37 1.93 -0.86
N GLY A 49 -1.27 3.17 -0.37
CA GLY A 49 -1.23 4.35 -1.24
C GLY A 49 -0.02 4.36 -2.17
N ALA A 50 1.12 3.81 -1.74
CA ALA A 50 2.29 3.68 -2.59
C ALA A 50 2.08 2.66 -3.72
N ILE A 51 1.55 1.48 -3.39
CA ILE A 51 1.25 0.45 -4.39
C ILE A 51 0.16 0.93 -5.36
N GLU A 52 -0.88 1.62 -4.88
CA GLU A 52 -1.90 2.23 -5.73
C GLU A 52 -1.32 3.28 -6.69
N GLU A 53 -0.40 4.13 -6.20
CA GLU A 53 0.30 5.13 -7.02
C GLU A 53 1.15 4.49 -8.13
N THR A 54 1.85 3.40 -7.84
CA THR A 54 2.62 2.65 -8.86
C THR A 54 1.71 2.01 -9.92
N THR A 55 0.59 1.41 -9.50
CA THR A 55 -0.40 0.78 -10.39
C THR A 55 -1.02 1.84 -11.30
N THR A 56 -1.44 2.96 -10.71
CA THR A 56 -2.01 4.10 -11.45
C THR A 56 -1.03 4.67 -12.46
N THR A 57 0.26 4.74 -12.11
CA THR A 57 1.28 5.23 -13.05
C THR A 57 1.50 4.25 -14.19
N TYR A 58 1.50 2.94 -13.92
CA TYR A 58 1.53 1.93 -14.97
C TYR A 58 0.34 2.06 -15.94
N ASP A 59 -0.89 2.14 -15.44
CA ASP A 59 -2.10 2.27 -16.27
C ASP A 59 -2.09 3.54 -17.13
N ASN A 60 -1.43 4.60 -16.67
CA ASN A 60 -1.33 5.86 -17.40
C ASN A 60 -0.15 5.91 -18.39
N SER A 61 0.92 5.16 -18.13
CA SER A 61 2.16 5.18 -18.92
C SER A 61 2.18 4.11 -20.01
N ILE A 62 1.51 2.99 -19.82
CA ILE A 62 1.50 1.89 -20.78
C ILE A 62 0.21 1.96 -21.61
N PRO A 63 0.31 2.03 -22.96
CA PRO A 63 -0.88 2.03 -23.79
C PRO A 63 -1.61 0.69 -23.71
N ASN A 64 -2.95 0.72 -23.81
CA ASN A 64 -3.79 -0.49 -23.84
C ASN A 64 -3.39 -1.52 -24.92
N ILE A 65 -2.71 -1.07 -25.97
CA ILE A 65 -2.13 -1.92 -27.00
C ILE A 65 -0.69 -1.48 -27.18
N VAL A 66 0.25 -2.34 -26.79
CA VAL A 66 1.68 -2.18 -27.03
C VAL A 66 2.00 -2.74 -28.41
N THR A 67 2.74 -1.96 -29.20
CA THR A 67 3.23 -2.32 -30.54
C THR A 67 4.71 -1.95 -30.64
N GLU A 68 5.40 -2.38 -31.69
CA GLU A 68 6.81 -2.07 -31.92
C GLU A 68 7.06 -0.55 -32.07
N ASP A 69 6.04 0.18 -32.53
CA ASP A 69 6.06 1.63 -32.70
C ASP A 69 5.64 2.40 -31.43
N SER A 70 5.25 1.71 -30.35
CA SER A 70 4.87 2.36 -29.11
C SER A 70 6.04 3.15 -28.49
N GLU A 71 5.75 4.37 -28.04
CA GLU A 71 6.66 5.22 -27.28
C GLU A 71 6.25 5.18 -25.81
N ILE A 72 7.09 4.56 -24.97
CA ILE A 72 6.83 4.38 -23.55
C ILE A 72 7.95 5.10 -22.77
N ASP A 73 7.57 6.14 -22.02
CA ASP A 73 8.48 6.84 -21.11
C ASP A 73 8.49 6.15 -19.74
N ALA A 74 9.61 5.50 -19.43
CA ALA A 74 9.79 4.75 -18.19
C ALA A 74 10.16 5.63 -16.97
N THR A 75 10.34 6.94 -17.14
CA THR A 75 10.81 7.84 -16.07
C THR A 75 9.83 7.88 -14.89
N SER A 76 8.52 8.02 -15.17
CA SER A 76 7.50 8.05 -14.13
C SER A 76 7.32 6.70 -13.44
N LEU A 77 7.42 5.61 -14.22
CA LEU A 77 7.40 4.24 -13.69
C LEU A 77 8.56 4.03 -12.69
N GLN A 78 9.77 4.44 -13.06
CA GLN A 78 10.94 4.32 -12.20
C GLN A 78 10.82 5.17 -10.93
N THR A 79 10.32 6.39 -11.04
CA THR A 79 10.16 7.31 -9.90
C THR A 79 9.15 6.74 -8.89
N THR A 80 8.03 6.21 -9.36
CA THR A 80 7.00 5.65 -8.48
C THR A 80 7.44 4.33 -7.84
N SER A 81 8.15 3.45 -8.56
CA SER A 81 8.75 2.25 -7.97
C SER A 81 9.70 2.59 -6.82
N GLN A 82 10.62 3.55 -7.02
CA GLN A 82 11.56 3.99 -5.98
C GLN A 82 10.84 4.57 -4.76
N SER A 83 9.85 5.45 -4.98
CA SER A 83 9.06 6.02 -3.87
C SER A 83 8.29 4.94 -3.10
N ALA A 84 7.76 3.93 -3.79
CA ALA A 84 7.07 2.83 -3.12
C ALA A 84 8.00 1.98 -2.28
N ALA A 85 9.20 1.66 -2.77
CA ALA A 85 10.21 0.93 -2.01
C ALA A 85 10.58 1.68 -0.71
N GLU A 86 10.75 3.01 -0.76
CA GLU A 86 11.01 3.84 0.43
C GLU A 86 9.85 3.78 1.44
N LYS A 87 8.59 3.90 0.97
CA LYS A 87 7.39 3.87 1.81
C LYS A 87 7.18 2.49 2.47
N ILE A 88 7.51 1.40 1.78
CA ILE A 88 7.48 0.04 2.33
C ILE A 88 8.55 -0.10 3.43
N ALA A 89 9.79 0.32 3.17
CA ALA A 89 10.86 0.25 4.16
C ALA A 89 10.53 1.07 5.42
N LEU A 90 9.95 2.26 5.27
CA LEU A 90 9.46 3.07 6.38
C LEU A 90 8.32 2.41 7.16
N SER A 91 7.58 1.51 6.51
CA SER A 91 6.49 0.76 7.13
C SER A 91 6.98 -0.48 7.88
N GLU A 92 8.25 -0.84 7.85
CA GLU A 92 8.78 -1.90 8.71
C GLU A 92 8.82 -1.50 10.19
N GLU A 93 8.85 -0.20 10.50
CA GLU A 93 9.03 0.29 11.88
C GLU A 93 7.93 -0.18 12.84
N VAL A 94 6.72 -0.42 12.32
CA VAL A 94 5.57 -0.94 13.09
C VAL A 94 5.86 -2.30 13.72
N LEU A 95 6.73 -3.11 13.11
CA LEU A 95 7.08 -4.44 13.64
C LEU A 95 7.80 -4.34 15.00
N THR A 96 8.36 -3.18 15.32
CA THR A 96 9.03 -2.91 16.60
C THR A 96 8.06 -2.46 17.71
N LEU A 97 6.85 -2.03 17.35
CA LEU A 97 5.84 -1.54 18.30
C LEU A 97 5.37 -2.66 19.24
N LYS A 98 4.89 -2.27 20.42
CA LYS A 98 4.39 -3.18 21.45
C LYS A 98 2.98 -2.82 21.85
N SER A 99 2.09 -3.81 21.92
CA SER A 99 0.73 -3.65 22.43
C SER A 99 0.64 -4.11 23.89
N LYS A 100 -0.35 -3.56 24.62
CA LYS A 100 -0.80 -4.08 25.92
C LYS A 100 -1.50 -5.42 25.76
N ASN A 101 -2.13 -5.68 24.62
CA ASN A 101 -2.70 -6.97 24.25
C ASN A 101 -1.69 -7.78 23.43
N SER A 102 -1.21 -8.89 23.99
CA SER A 102 -0.24 -9.78 23.32
C SER A 102 -0.82 -10.47 22.10
N ASP A 103 -2.10 -10.80 22.13
CA ASP A 103 -2.78 -11.58 21.08
C ASP A 103 -2.99 -10.68 19.85
N GLN A 104 -3.35 -9.40 20.09
CA GLN A 104 -3.33 -8.37 19.06
C GLN A 104 -1.93 -8.18 18.46
N GLU A 105 -0.89 -8.03 19.30
CA GLU A 105 0.49 -7.84 18.83
C GLU A 105 0.92 -9.01 17.92
N GLU A 106 0.67 -10.25 18.33
CA GLU A 106 1.04 -11.44 17.56
C GLU A 106 0.28 -11.54 16.24
N ALA A 107 -1.05 -11.42 16.27
CA ALA A 107 -1.90 -11.53 15.09
C ALA A 107 -1.57 -10.44 14.05
N VAL A 108 -1.48 -9.18 14.50
CA VAL A 108 -1.17 -8.05 13.61
C VAL A 108 0.23 -8.17 13.05
N LYS A 109 1.25 -8.47 13.86
CA LYS A 109 2.63 -8.57 13.35
C LYS A 109 2.79 -9.66 12.31
N SER A 110 2.20 -10.83 12.56
CA SER A 110 2.28 -11.93 11.61
C SER A 110 1.68 -11.54 10.25
N GLU A 111 0.51 -10.90 10.24
CA GLU A 111 -0.12 -10.50 8.98
C GLU A 111 0.58 -9.27 8.36
N PHE A 112 1.03 -8.30 9.15
CA PHE A 112 1.74 -7.13 8.64
C PHE A 112 3.06 -7.51 7.96
N GLN A 113 3.78 -8.52 8.47
CA GLN A 113 4.96 -9.07 7.80
C GLN A 113 4.62 -9.69 6.44
N ASN A 114 3.52 -10.45 6.37
CA ASN A 114 3.03 -11.01 5.11
C ASN A 114 2.61 -9.92 4.12
N TYR A 115 1.92 -8.89 4.61
CA TYR A 115 1.51 -7.71 3.84
C TYR A 115 2.70 -6.98 3.19
N LEU A 116 3.76 -6.70 3.98
CA LEU A 116 4.97 -6.06 3.45
C LEU A 116 5.68 -6.96 2.42
N ALA A 117 5.81 -8.26 2.71
CA ALA A 117 6.42 -9.20 1.76
C ALA A 117 5.68 -9.25 0.42
N LEU A 118 4.34 -9.22 0.44
CA LEU A 118 3.52 -9.19 -0.78
C LEU A 118 3.63 -7.85 -1.52
N ALA A 119 3.78 -6.73 -0.81
CA ALA A 119 4.08 -5.43 -1.42
C ALA A 119 5.43 -5.45 -2.15
N GLU A 120 6.46 -6.05 -1.55
CA GLU A 120 7.77 -6.24 -2.16
C GLU A 120 7.72 -7.19 -3.37
N GLU A 121 6.94 -8.27 -3.31
CA GLU A 121 6.73 -9.17 -4.45
C GLU A 121 6.05 -8.47 -5.63
N TYR A 122 5.09 -7.59 -5.36
CA TYR A 122 4.49 -6.74 -6.38
C TYR A 122 5.53 -5.78 -6.98
N LEU A 123 6.30 -5.05 -6.16
CA LEU A 123 7.34 -4.14 -6.69
C LEU A 123 8.40 -4.87 -7.49
N LYS A 124 8.77 -6.09 -7.09
CA LYS A 124 9.69 -6.90 -7.87
C LYS A 124 9.12 -7.25 -9.25
N ALA A 125 7.84 -7.63 -9.33
CA ALA A 125 7.19 -7.86 -10.63
C ALA A 125 7.15 -6.59 -11.47
N TYR A 126 6.90 -5.44 -10.83
CA TYR A 126 6.92 -4.13 -11.46
C TYR A 126 8.29 -3.75 -12.00
N ASP A 127 9.37 -4.00 -11.26
CA ASP A 127 10.74 -3.68 -11.68
C ASP A 127 11.21 -4.56 -12.84
N GLU A 128 10.79 -5.83 -12.89
CA GLU A 128 11.04 -6.70 -14.04
C GLU A 128 10.36 -6.16 -15.31
N MET A 129 9.10 -5.74 -15.20
CA MET A 129 8.35 -5.10 -16.29
C MET A 129 8.97 -3.75 -16.70
N LEU A 130 9.36 -2.93 -15.73
CA LEU A 130 10.04 -1.65 -15.95
C LEU A 130 11.34 -1.85 -16.74
N THR A 131 12.09 -2.90 -16.41
CA THR A 131 13.33 -3.25 -17.13
C THR A 131 13.04 -3.60 -18.58
N TYR A 132 11.99 -4.38 -18.83
CA TYR A 132 11.54 -4.76 -20.17
C TYR A 132 11.15 -3.55 -21.03
N TYR A 133 10.38 -2.59 -20.50
CA TYR A 133 10.03 -1.38 -21.22
C TYR A 133 11.19 -0.39 -21.37
N SER A 134 12.00 -0.19 -20.32
CA SER A 134 13.15 0.73 -20.35
C SER A 134 14.20 0.31 -21.38
N ALA A 135 14.38 -1.00 -21.58
CA ALA A 135 15.28 -1.58 -22.58
C ALA A 135 14.69 -1.57 -24.00
N ASN A 136 13.43 -1.14 -24.18
CA ASN A 136 12.66 -1.28 -25.42
C ASN A 136 12.55 -2.73 -25.93
N THR A 137 12.65 -3.73 -25.05
CA THR A 137 12.60 -5.15 -25.43
C THR A 137 11.28 -5.54 -26.09
N PHE A 138 10.18 -4.84 -25.75
CA PHE A 138 8.88 -5.02 -26.38
C PHE A 138 8.87 -4.81 -27.90
N LYS A 139 9.81 -4.04 -28.45
CA LYS A 139 9.92 -3.82 -29.90
C LYS A 139 10.39 -5.06 -30.66
N GLU A 140 11.00 -6.01 -29.96
CA GLU A 140 11.51 -7.25 -30.54
C GLU A 140 10.71 -8.48 -30.07
N ASN A 141 10.07 -8.41 -28.91
CA ASN A 141 9.29 -9.50 -28.33
C ASN A 141 8.00 -8.99 -27.66
N LEU A 142 6.90 -8.92 -28.40
CA LEU A 142 5.58 -8.51 -27.87
C LEU A 142 4.87 -9.59 -27.03
N ASP A 143 5.29 -10.86 -27.11
CA ASP A 143 4.63 -11.97 -26.40
C ASP A 143 4.78 -11.84 -24.87
N ASP A 144 5.83 -11.16 -24.41
CA ASP A 144 6.11 -10.97 -22.99
C ASP A 144 5.22 -9.90 -22.33
N VAL A 145 4.56 -9.02 -23.11
CA VAL A 145 3.68 -7.96 -22.57
C VAL A 145 2.59 -8.57 -21.69
N ALA A 146 1.83 -9.52 -22.25
CA ALA A 146 0.73 -10.18 -21.53
C ALA A 146 1.24 -10.97 -20.30
N THR A 147 2.47 -11.50 -20.37
CA THR A 147 3.10 -12.23 -19.26
C THR A 147 3.41 -11.30 -18.09
N TYR A 148 3.96 -10.10 -18.36
CA TYR A 148 4.23 -9.11 -17.31
C TYR A 148 2.94 -8.56 -16.71
N ASP A 149 1.92 -8.28 -17.54
CA ASP A 149 0.63 -7.77 -17.09
C ASP A 149 -0.09 -8.76 -16.18
N GLU A 150 -0.13 -10.05 -16.56
CA GLU A 150 -0.69 -11.11 -15.74
C GLU A 150 0.06 -11.24 -14.40
N LYS A 151 1.40 -11.18 -14.43
CA LYS A 151 2.21 -11.26 -13.22
C LYS A 151 1.93 -10.10 -12.27
N LEU A 152 1.84 -8.87 -12.79
CA LEU A 152 1.48 -7.69 -12.00
C LEU A 152 0.10 -7.84 -11.36
N HIS A 153 -0.89 -8.28 -12.14
CA HIS A 153 -2.25 -8.48 -11.65
C HIS A 153 -2.32 -9.53 -10.54
N ILE A 154 -1.64 -10.67 -10.69
CA ILE A 154 -1.58 -11.72 -9.67
C ILE A 154 -0.98 -11.19 -8.38
N GLN A 155 0.15 -10.46 -8.43
CA GLN A 155 0.78 -9.96 -7.21
C GLN A 155 -0.03 -8.85 -6.55
N TYR A 156 -0.64 -7.95 -7.34
CA TYR A 156 -1.54 -6.93 -6.82
C TYR A 156 -2.73 -7.55 -6.09
N ASN A 157 -3.36 -8.59 -6.65
CA ASN A 157 -4.49 -9.26 -6.00
C ASN A 157 -4.10 -9.89 -4.65
N LYS A 158 -2.95 -10.58 -4.56
CA LYS A 158 -2.47 -11.12 -3.28
C LYS A 158 -2.21 -10.01 -2.25
N PHE A 159 -1.60 -8.91 -2.70
CA PHE A 159 -1.38 -7.75 -1.85
C PHE A 159 -2.70 -7.19 -1.27
N ILE A 160 -3.72 -7.03 -2.12
CA ILE A 160 -5.06 -6.58 -1.69
C ILE A 160 -5.73 -7.58 -0.74
N GLU A 161 -5.59 -8.88 -0.98
CA GLU A 161 -6.11 -9.91 -0.07
C GLU A 161 -5.48 -9.80 1.33
N SER A 162 -4.17 -9.61 1.41
CA SER A 162 -3.48 -9.42 2.70
C SER A 162 -3.84 -8.09 3.36
N ASN A 163 -3.99 -7.00 2.58
CA ASN A 163 -4.47 -5.72 3.08
C ASN A 163 -5.85 -5.85 3.75
N ASN A 164 -6.79 -6.51 3.08
CA ASN A 164 -8.14 -6.72 3.61
C ASN A 164 -8.12 -7.59 4.87
N LYS A 165 -7.32 -8.66 4.87
CA LYS A 165 -7.15 -9.52 6.04
C LYS A 165 -6.56 -8.76 7.23
N LEU A 166 -5.60 -7.87 7.00
CA LEU A 166 -5.03 -7.03 8.04
C LEU A 166 -6.07 -6.06 8.60
N VAL A 167 -6.91 -5.45 7.75
CA VAL A 167 -8.04 -4.62 8.18
C VAL A 167 -9.02 -5.42 9.04
N ASP A 168 -9.35 -6.65 8.65
CA ASP A 168 -10.22 -7.54 9.42
C ASP A 168 -9.62 -7.86 10.81
N ILE A 169 -8.32 -8.19 10.87
CA ILE A 169 -7.61 -8.43 12.14
C ILE A 169 -7.66 -7.19 13.04
N LEU A 170 -7.43 -6.00 12.48
CA LEU A 170 -7.46 -4.76 13.26
C LEU A 170 -8.86 -4.47 13.82
N ALA A 171 -9.91 -4.80 13.07
CA ALA A 171 -11.30 -4.61 13.46
C ALA A 171 -11.71 -5.44 14.70
N ASP A 172 -11.04 -6.56 14.95
CA ASP A 172 -11.26 -7.38 16.15
C ASP A 172 -10.83 -6.70 17.46
N TYR A 173 -10.09 -5.58 17.39
CA TYR A 173 -9.48 -4.90 18.55
C TYR A 173 -9.87 -3.40 18.67
N VAL A 174 -11.11 -3.04 18.34
CA VAL A 174 -11.60 -1.64 18.31
C VAL A 174 -12.63 -1.35 19.43
N GLU A 175 -12.48 -1.96 20.62
CA GLU A 175 -13.38 -1.72 21.77
C GLU A 175 -13.28 -0.29 22.34
#